data_AF-A0A2D4ER47-F1
#
_entry.id   AF-A0A2D4ER47-F1
#
_cell.length_a   1.000
_cell.length_b   1.000
_cell.length_c   1.000
_cell.angle_alpha   90.00
_cell.angle_beta   90.00
_cell.angle_gamma   90.00
#
_symmetry.space_group_name_H-M   'P 1'
#
loop_
_entity.id
_entity.type
_entity.pdbx_description
1 polymer ?
#
loop_
_entity_poly.entity_id
_entity_poly.type
_entity_poly.pdbx_seq_one_letter_code
_entity_poly.pdbx_strand_id
1 'polypeptide(L)'
;ACKIYVDAYSKWLEVIHMKSTTSEATIKELRRIFATHGLPDTVVSDNGPQFTSRTFEIFLAEQGIRHALSAPAHPATNGQAEIMVKLTKGTLQRMGPGD
;
A
#
# COMPACT_ATOMS: atom_id res chain seq x y z
N ALA A 1 -0.99 11.76 6.38
CA ALA A 1 0.05 10.76 6.08
C ALA A 1 -0.08 10.32 4.62
N CYS A 2 1.03 10.18 3.89
CA CYS A 2 1.03 9.73 2.50
C CYS A 2 1.21 8.20 2.45
N LYS A 3 0.30 7.48 1.81
CA LYS A 3 0.38 6.05 1.54
C LYS A 3 0.69 5.85 0.06
N ILE A 4 1.58 4.90 -0.23
CA ILE A 4 2.03 4.61 -1.59
C ILE A 4 1.72 3.14 -1.85
N TYR A 5 1.02 2.89 -2.94
CA TYR A 5 0.68 1.57 -3.44
C TYR A 5 1.37 1.36 -4.78
N VAL A 6 1.95 0.19 -4.98
CA VAL A 6 2.65 -0.16 -6.23
C VAL A 6 2.09 -1.48 -6.72
N ASP A 7 1.53 -1.48 -7.93
CA ASP A 7 1.20 -2.71 -8.62
C ASP A 7 2.48 -3.36 -9.15
N ALA A 8 2.73 -4.61 -8.73
CA ALA A 8 3.97 -5.30 -9.06
C ALA A 8 4.07 -5.70 -10.54
N TYR A 9 2.92 -5.93 -11.20
CA TYR A 9 2.84 -6.37 -12.59
C TYR A 9 3.03 -5.20 -13.57
N SER A 10 2.17 -4.18 -13.46
CA SER A 10 2.12 -3.02 -14.35
C SER A 10 3.09 -1.91 -13.96
N LYS A 11 3.73 -2.02 -12.80
CA LYS A 11 4.55 -0.96 -12.17
C LYS A 11 3.75 0.33 -11.93
N TRP A 12 2.43 0.21 -11.83
CA TRP A 12 1.55 1.35 -11.59
C TRP A 12 1.73 1.84 -10.15
N LEU A 13 1.97 3.15 -10.00
CA LEU A 13 2.21 3.79 -8.72
C LEU A 13 1.00 4.64 -8.35
N GLU A 14 0.35 4.31 -7.24
CA GLU A 14 -0.74 5.10 -6.67
C GLU A 14 -0.30 5.76 -5.36
N VAL A 15 -0.44 7.09 -5.30
CA VAL A 15 -0.04 7.90 -4.15
C VAL A 15 -1.28 8.53 -3.55
N ILE A 16 -1.62 8.10 -2.32
CA ILE A 16 -2.83 8.51 -1.64
C ILE A 16 -2.48 9.32 -0.41
N HIS A 17 -2.94 10.57 -0.37
CA HIS A 17 -2.85 11.43 0.79
C HIS A 17 -4.03 11.18 1.72
N MET A 18 -3.81 10.45 2.80
CA MET A 18 -4.82 10.19 3.82
C MET A 18 -4.70 11.16 4.99
N LYS A 19 -5.82 11.74 5.42
CA LYS A 19 -5.88 12.57 6.64
C LYS A 19 -5.76 11.72 7.93
N SER A 20 -6.18 10.46 7.88
CA SER A 20 -6.13 9.52 9.01
C SER A 20 -5.54 8.18 8.57
N THR A 21 -4.72 7.56 9.43
CA THR A 21 -4.01 6.29 9.17
C THR A 21 -4.66 5.10 9.86
N THR A 22 -5.97 5.14 10.10
CA THR A 22 -6.70 4.01 10.68
C THR A 22 -6.85 2.88 9.66
N SER A 23 -7.06 1.66 10.15
CA SER A 23 -7.29 0.47 9.32
C SER A 23 -8.50 0.66 8.41
N GLU A 24 -9.60 1.24 8.92
CA GLU A 24 -10.82 1.50 8.16
C GLU A 24 -10.62 2.49 7.00
N ALA A 25 -9.89 3.58 7.24
CA ALA A 25 -9.55 4.55 6.19
C ALA A 25 -8.69 3.89 5.11
N THR A 26 -7.78 3.01 5.51
CA THR A 26 -6.93 2.24 4.60
C THR A 26 -7.74 1.27 3.75
N ILE A 27 -8.69 0.54 4.34
CA ILE A 27 -9.59 -0.38 3.64
C ILE A 27 -10.45 0.37 2.63
N LYS A 28 -10.98 1.55 3.00
CA LYS A 28 -11.80 2.36 2.11
C LYS A 28 -11.05 2.77 0.84
N GLU A 29 -9.81 3.21 0.97
CA GLU A 29 -9.00 3.57 -0.19
C GLU A 29 -8.59 2.33 -0.99
N LEU A 30 -8.21 1.23 -0.35
CA LEU A 30 -7.93 -0.03 -1.04
C LEU A 30 -9.12 -0.51 -1.88
N ARG A 31 -10.35 -0.39 -1.38
CA ARG A 31 -11.56 -0.69 -2.16
C ARG A 31 -11.64 0.16 -3.43
N ARG A 32 -11.25 1.43 -3.37
CA ARG A 32 -11.25 2.34 -4.52
C ARG A 32 -10.18 1.94 -5.55
N ILE A 33 -9.00 1.56 -5.07
CA ILE A 33 -7.91 1.03 -5.91
C ILE A 33 -8.36 -0.25 -6.60
N PHE A 34 -8.92 -1.20 -5.84
CA PHE A 34 -9.38 -2.49 -6.37
C PHE A 34 -10.54 -2.33 -7.35
N ALA A 35 -11.42 -1.35 -7.16
CA ALA A 35 -12.47 -1.03 -8.13
C ALA A 35 -11.90 -0.48 -9.45
N THR A 36 -10.71 0.13 -9.43
CA THR A 36 -10.08 0.75 -10.60
C THR A 36 -9.16 -0.22 -11.33
N HIS A 37 -8.36 -0.98 -10.59
CA HIS A 37 -7.32 -1.88 -11.11
C HIS A 37 -7.72 -3.36 -11.11
N GLY A 38 -8.81 -3.71 -10.43
CA GLY A 38 -9.18 -5.10 -10.16
C GLY A 38 -8.63 -5.61 -8.82
N LEU A 39 -9.06 -6.82 -8.45
CA LEU A 39 -8.62 -7.47 -7.22
C LEU A 39 -7.23 -8.09 -7.44
N PRO A 40 -6.23 -7.74 -6.62
CA PRO A 40 -4.93 -8.40 -6.66
C PRO A 40 -5.03 -9.81 -6.07
N ASP A 41 -4.17 -10.70 -6.52
CA ASP A 41 -4.05 -12.05 -5.94
C ASP A 41 -3.38 -12.01 -4.55
N THR A 42 -2.37 -11.15 -4.38
CA THR A 42 -1.62 -11.01 -3.13
C THR A 42 -1.32 -9.54 -2.84
N VAL A 43 -1.55 -9.11 -1.60
CA VAL A 43 -1.17 -7.79 -1.08
C VAL A 43 0.02 -7.95 -0.15
N VAL A 44 1.11 -7.23 -0.44
CA VAL A 44 2.29 -7.18 0.42
C VAL A 44 2.30 -5.87 1.20
N SER A 45 2.35 -5.94 2.53
CA SER A 45 2.42 -4.74 3.38
C SER A 45 3.48 -4.86 4.48
N ASP A 46 3.88 -3.73 5.03
CA ASP A 46 4.68 -3.67 6.27
C ASP A 46 3.88 -4.19 7.48
N ASN A 47 4.57 -4.47 8.59
CA ASN A 47 4.02 -4.91 9.89
C ASN A 47 3.33 -3.79 10.69
N GLY A 48 2.95 -2.69 10.04
CA GLY A 48 2.26 -1.58 10.66
C GLY A 48 0.91 -2.00 11.28
N PRO A 49 0.50 -1.39 12.40
CA PRO A 49 -0.71 -1.77 13.15
C PRO A 49 -2.00 -1.63 12.32
N GLN A 50 -2.01 -0.76 11.30
CA GLN A 50 -3.13 -0.62 10.38
C GLN A 50 -3.33 -1.81 9.42
N PHE A 51 -2.26 -2.58 9.17
CA PHE A 51 -2.27 -3.73 8.26
C PHE A 51 -2.35 -5.06 9.02
N THR A 52 -1.92 -5.09 10.28
CA THR A 52 -2.06 -6.25 11.18
C THR A 52 -3.36 -6.24 11.98
N SER A 53 -4.25 -5.29 11.69
CA SER A 53 -5.55 -5.21 12.35
C SER A 53 -6.47 -6.32 11.86
N ARG A 54 -7.19 -6.96 12.78
CA ARG A 54 -8.14 -8.04 12.46
C ARG A 54 -9.17 -7.63 11.39
N THR A 55 -9.61 -6.38 11.40
CA THR A 55 -10.54 -5.83 10.39
C THR A 55 -9.93 -5.86 8.98
N PHE A 56 -8.63 -5.64 8.87
CA PHE A 56 -7.90 -5.67 7.61
C PHE A 56 -7.74 -7.11 7.08
N GLU A 57 -7.38 -8.04 7.97
CA GLU A 57 -7.26 -9.46 7.61
C GLU A 57 -8.60 -10.04 7.15
N ILE A 58 -9.69 -9.74 7.88
CA ILE A 58 -11.05 -10.17 7.48
C ILE A 58 -11.40 -9.58 6.11
N PHE A 59 -11.16 -8.29 5.90
CA PHE A 59 -11.44 -7.65 4.62
C PHE A 59 -10.72 -8.32 3.45
N LEU A 60 -9.41 -8.62 3.59
CA LEU A 60 -8.66 -9.32 2.54
C LEU A 60 -9.18 -10.74 2.32
N ALA A 61 -9.49 -11.47 3.41
CA ALA A 61 -10.06 -12.81 3.32
C ALA A 61 -11.43 -12.83 2.61
N GLU A 62 -12.30 -11.86 2.89
CA GLU A 62 -13.61 -11.71 2.21
C GLU A 62 -13.46 -11.43 0.71
N GLN A 63 -12.38 -10.75 0.31
CA GLN A 63 -12.07 -10.50 -1.10
C GLN A 63 -11.28 -11.65 -1.75
N GLY A 64 -10.92 -12.70 -1.00
CA GLY A 64 -10.10 -13.81 -1.50
C GLY A 64 -8.64 -13.43 -1.76
N ILE A 65 -8.17 -12.33 -1.18
CA ILE A 65 -6.83 -11.79 -1.39
C ILE A 65 -5.88 -12.36 -0.34
N ARG A 66 -4.71 -12.83 -0.78
CA ARG A 66 -3.67 -13.29 0.15
C ARG A 66 -2.93 -12.10 0.76
N HIS A 67 -2.82 -12.07 2.08
CA HIS A 67 -2.02 -11.05 2.77
C HIS A 67 -0.63 -11.59 3.07
N ALA A 68 0.39 -10.94 2.53
CA ALA A 68 1.79 -11.22 2.85
C ALA A 68 2.38 -10.04 3.62
N LEU A 69 2.89 -10.29 4.81
CA LEU A 69 3.64 -9.30 5.56
C LEU A 69 5.08 -9.31 5.06
N SER A 70 5.57 -8.14 4.66
CA SER A 70 6.95 -7.97 4.25
C SER A 70 7.84 -8.17 5.47
N ALA A 71 8.49 -9.33 5.55
CA ALA A 71 9.55 -9.56 6.52
C ALA A 71 10.71 -8.58 6.25
N PRO A 72 11.41 -8.08 7.28
CA PRO A 72 12.56 -7.18 7.11
C PRO A 72 13.75 -7.79 6.34
N ALA A 73 13.65 -9.05 5.87
CA ALA A 73 14.77 -9.85 5.39
C ALA A 73 14.70 -10.27 3.90
N HIS A 74 13.68 -9.87 3.13
CA HIS A 74 13.59 -10.23 1.70
C HIS A 74 13.50 -9.01 0.75
N PRO A 75 14.60 -8.25 0.59
CA PRO A 75 14.68 -7.08 -0.32
C PRO A 75 14.65 -7.45 -1.81
N ALA A 76 14.81 -8.71 -2.18
CA ALA A 76 14.93 -9.11 -3.58
C ALA A 76 13.58 -9.08 -4.35
N THR A 77 12.47 -9.45 -3.70
CA THR A 77 11.15 -9.49 -4.34
C THR A 77 10.42 -8.14 -4.25
N ASN A 78 10.74 -7.32 -3.24
CA ASN A 78 10.12 -6.01 -3.03
C ASN A 78 11.01 -4.83 -3.42
N GLY A 79 12.28 -5.07 -3.81
CA GLY A 79 13.26 -4.01 -4.02
C GLY A 79 12.86 -2.96 -5.06
N GLN A 80 12.13 -3.35 -6.11
CA GLN A 80 11.58 -2.39 -7.07
C GLN A 80 10.48 -1.51 -6.46
N ALA A 81 9.56 -2.09 -5.69
CA ALA A 81 8.54 -1.32 -4.99
C ALA A 81 9.17 -0.41 -3.92
N GLU A 82 10.20 -0.89 -3.21
CA GLU A 82 10.96 -0.08 -2.25
C GLU A 82 11.67 1.10 -2.92
N ILE A 83 12.33 0.88 -4.07
CA ILE A 83 12.95 1.94 -4.86
C ILE A 83 11.90 2.95 -5.33
N MET A 84 10.77 2.47 -5.84
CA MET A 84 9.66 3.32 -6.30
C MET A 84 9.13 4.17 -5.14
N VAL A 85 8.80 3.55 -4.00
CA VAL A 85 8.32 4.23 -2.80
C VAL A 85 9.34 5.26 -2.31
N LYS A 86 10.64 4.92 -2.30
CA LYS A 86 11.72 5.81 -1.86
C LYS A 86 11.88 7.01 -2.80
N LEU A 87 11.82 6.77 -4.11
CA LEU A 87 11.87 7.83 -5.12
C LEU A 87 10.66 8.76 -4.99
N THR A 88 9.46 8.21 -4.89
CA THR A 88 8.23 8.99 -4.74
C THR A 88 8.23 9.79 -3.45
N LYS A 89 8.62 9.20 -2.30
CA LYS A 89 8.77 9.95 -1.04
C LYS A 89 9.79 11.07 -1.16
N GLY A 90 10.93 10.83 -1.81
CA GLY A 90 11.95 11.85 -2.04
C GLY A 90 11.44 12.99 -2.92
N THR A 91 10.71 12.68 -3.99
CA THR A 91 10.10 13.68 -4.88
C THR A 91 8.98 14.47 -4.18
N LEU A 92 8.14 13.81 -3.39
CA LEU A 92 7.09 14.46 -2.60
C LEU A 92 7.66 15.40 -1.53
N GLN A 93 8.75 15.00 -0.85
CA GLN A 93 9.44 15.85 0.12
C GLN A 93 10.11 17.05 -0.55
N ARG A 94 10.66 16.87 -1.75
CA ARG A 94 11.25 17.96 -2.53
C ARG A 94 10.22 18.93 -3.09
N MET A 95 9.00 18.49 -3.35
CA MET A 95 7.94 19.38 -3.84
C MET A 95 7.41 20.32 -2.75
N GLY A 96 7.60 20.03 -1.46
CA GLY A 96 7.06 20.84 -0.37
C GLY A 96 5.52 21.02 -0.44
N PRO A 97 4.87 21.54 0.60
CA PRO A 97 3.54 22.12 0.41
C PRO A 97 3.75 23.35 -0.48
N GLY A 98 3.43 23.24 -1.77
CA GLY A 98 3.17 24.42 -2.58
C GLY A 98 2.03 25.19 -1.92
N ASP A 99 2.35 26.42 -1.52
CA ASP A 99 1.52 27.54 -1.05
C ASP A 99 -0.01 27.36 -1.15
#